data_AF-A0A7X5ZF99-F1
#
_entry.id   AF-A0A7X5ZF99-F1
#
_cell.length_a   1.000
_cell.length_b   1.000
_cell.length_c   1.000
_cell.angle_alpha   90.00
_cell.angle_beta   90.00
_cell.angle_gamma   90.00
#
_symmetry.space_group_name_H-M   'P 1'
#
loop_
_entity.id
_entity.type
_entity.pdbx_description
1 polymer ?
#
loop_
_entity_poly.entity_id
_entity_poly.type
_entity_poly.pdbx_seq_one_letter_code
_entity_poly.pdbx_strand_id
1 'polypeptide(L)' 'MTSPEAHQTRVPAIDLSAARAVVWLSATAFLALLVLYFVGMDQGATSVFGNNTYVHEFVHDARHLLGFPCH' A
#
# COMPACT_ATOMS: atom_id res chain seq x y z
N MET A 1 -7.76 -22.56 -60.56
CA MET A 1 -7.90 -23.06 -59.17
C MET A 1 -7.44 -21.93 -58.26
N THR A 2 -8.36 -21.20 -57.65
CA THR A 2 -8.06 -20.12 -56.69
C THR A 2 -8.49 -20.62 -55.32
N SER A 3 -7.52 -20.86 -54.44
CA SER A 3 -7.80 -21.23 -53.04
C SER A 3 -8.25 -19.98 -52.26
N PRO A 4 -9.22 -20.09 -51.34
CA PRO A 4 -9.60 -18.97 -50.51
C PRO A 4 -8.53 -18.75 -49.43
N GLU A 5 -7.96 -17.54 -49.35
CA GLU A 5 -7.19 -17.11 -48.18
C GLU A 5 -8.15 -16.98 -46.99
N ALA A 6 -7.98 -17.87 -46.01
CA ALA A 6 -8.69 -17.78 -44.74
C ALA A 6 -8.19 -16.55 -43.98
N HIS A 7 -9.01 -15.52 -43.89
CA HIS A 7 -8.74 -14.34 -43.08
C HIS A 7 -8.69 -14.74 -41.59
N GLN A 8 -7.48 -14.86 -41.06
CA GLN A 8 -7.27 -15.12 -39.63
C GLN A 8 -7.58 -13.87 -38.82
N THR A 9 -8.72 -13.89 -38.11
CA THR A 9 -9.09 -12.85 -37.17
C THR A 9 -8.16 -12.91 -35.97
N ARG A 10 -7.26 -11.93 -35.83
CA ARG A 10 -6.37 -11.83 -34.67
C ARG A 10 -7.16 -11.31 -33.47
N VAL A 11 -7.31 -12.14 -32.44
CA VAL A 11 -7.85 -11.71 -31.16
C VAL A 11 -6.78 -10.87 -30.45
N PRO A 12 -7.08 -9.63 -30.02
CA PRO A 12 -6.12 -8.82 -29.29
C PRO A 12 -5.81 -9.46 -27.93
N ALA A 13 -4.52 -9.53 -27.59
CA ALA A 13 -4.09 -10.01 -26.27
C ALA A 13 -4.39 -8.95 -25.20
N ILE A 14 -4.97 -9.38 -24.08
CA ILE A 14 -5.25 -8.49 -22.95
C ILE A 14 -3.93 -8.16 -22.25
N ASP A 15 -3.57 -6.88 -22.18
CA ASP A 15 -2.42 -6.40 -21.41
C ASP A 15 -2.78 -6.29 -19.93
N LEU A 16 -2.22 -7.19 -19.13
CA LEU A 16 -2.40 -7.26 -17.68
C LEU A 16 -1.38 -6.40 -16.91
N SER A 17 -0.43 -5.73 -17.58
CA SER A 17 0.65 -5.01 -16.90
C SER A 17 0.14 -3.86 -16.06
N ALA A 18 -0.82 -3.08 -16.58
CA ALA A 18 -1.44 -1.98 -15.86
C ALA A 18 -2.25 -2.47 -14.66
N ALA A 19 -3.04 -3.53 -14.82
CA ALA A 19 -3.80 -4.13 -13.71
C ALA A 19 -2.85 -4.63 -12.59
N ARG A 20 -1.75 -5.29 -12.98
CA ARG A 20 -0.73 -5.74 -12.03
C ARG A 20 -0.06 -4.56 -11.31
N ALA A 21 0.27 -3.48 -12.03
CA ALA A 21 0.85 -2.29 -11.43
C ALA A 21 -0.11 -1.64 -10.41
N VAL A 22 -1.40 -1.52 -10.77
CA VAL A 22 -2.44 -1.00 -9.87
C VAL A 22 -2.53 -1.82 -8.60
N VAL A 23 -2.60 -3.15 -8.70
CA VAL A 23 -2.66 -4.03 -7.52
C VAL A 23 -1.46 -3.82 -6.60
N TRP A 24 -0.24 -3.78 -7.15
CA TRP A 24 0.97 -3.58 -6.35
C TRP A 24 1.04 -2.20 -5.70
N LEU A 25 0.72 -1.14 -6.45
CA LEU A 25 0.71 0.22 -5.92
C LEU A 25 -0.36 0.38 -4.83
N SER A 26 -1.58 -0.12 -5.05
CA SER A 26 -2.66 -0.05 -4.07
C SER A 26 -2.35 -0.85 -2.81
N ALA A 27 -1.82 -2.07 -2.94
CA ALA A 27 -1.42 -2.88 -1.79
C ALA A 27 -0.31 -2.19 -0.98
N THR A 28 0.69 -1.63 -1.66
CA THR A 28 1.79 -0.92 -1.02
C THR A 28 1.31 0.35 -0.31
N ALA A 29 0.46 1.15 -0.96
CA ALA A 29 -0.12 2.34 -0.35
C ALA A 29 -0.97 2.00 0.88
N PHE A 30 -1.80 0.95 0.78
CA PHE A 30 -2.59 0.47 1.91
C PHE A 30 -1.72 0.02 3.09
N LEU A 31 -0.67 -0.76 2.83
CA LEU A 31 0.27 -1.18 3.87
C LEU A 31 1.01 0.01 4.49
N ALA A 32 1.43 0.99 3.69
CA ALA A 32 2.05 2.21 4.20
C ALA A 32 1.11 2.98 5.13
N LEU A 33 -0.17 3.09 4.78
CA LEU A 33 -1.18 3.73 5.63
C LEU A 33 -1.39 2.97 6.94
N LEU A 34 -1.39 1.63 6.91
CA LEU A 34 -1.47 0.83 8.12
C LEU A 34 -0.28 1.09 9.05
N VAL A 35 0.94 1.11 8.51
CA VAL A 35 2.14 1.41 9.31
C VAL A 35 2.05 2.81 9.93
N LEU A 36 1.67 3.82 9.14
CA LEU A 36 1.50 5.19 9.64
C LEU A 36 0.42 5.27 10.72
N TYR A 37 -0.67 4.51 10.58
CA TYR A 37 -1.71 4.41 11.58
C TYR A 37 -1.18 3.83 12.89
N PHE A 38 -0.58 2.63 12.86
CA PHE A 38 -0.14 1.94 14.07
C PHE A 38 1.01 2.67 14.80
N VAL A 39 1.89 3.33 14.06
CA VAL A 39 3.09 3.94 14.65
C VAL A 39 2.84 5.41 15.05
N GLY A 40 1.94 6.12 14.35
CA GLY A 40 1.70 7.54 14.57
C GLY A 40 0.37 7.88 15.23
N MET A 41 -0.69 7.12 14.98
CA MET A 41 -2.05 7.44 15.46
C MET A 41 -2.54 6.48 16.55
N ASP A 42 -2.19 5.19 16.46
CA ASP A 42 -2.57 4.21 17.46
C ASP A 42 -1.89 4.54 18.79
N GLN A 43 -2.69 4.88 19.79
CA GLN A 43 -2.26 5.20 21.15
C GLN A 43 -1.93 3.92 21.95
N GLY A 44 -1.35 2.91 21.29
CA GLY A 44 -1.14 1.56 21.84
C GLY A 44 -2.40 0.73 22.06
N ALA A 45 -3.56 1.16 21.53
CA ALA A 45 -4.83 0.44 21.71
C ALA A 45 -4.82 -0.93 21.02
N THR A 46 -3.98 -1.09 20.00
CA THR A 46 -3.83 -2.35 19.24
C THR A 46 -2.45 -2.98 19.40
N SER A 47 -1.77 -2.71 20.52
CA SER A 47 -0.41 -3.18 20.73
C SER A 47 -0.31 -4.72 20.75
N VAL A 48 0.55 -5.25 19.88
CA VAL A 48 0.88 -6.68 19.78
C VAL A 48 1.92 -7.13 20.81
N PHE A 49 2.54 -6.18 21.52
CA PHE A 49 3.57 -6.43 22.53
C PHE A 49 3.02 -6.34 23.96
N GLY A 50 1.69 -6.47 24.12
CA GLY A 50 0.97 -6.30 25.38
C GLY A 50 0.41 -4.89 25.56
N ASN A 51 -0.24 -4.63 26.69
CA ASN A 51 -0.95 -3.37 26.95
C ASN A 51 0.02 -2.21 27.28
N ASN A 52 0.77 -1.71 26.29
CA ASN A 52 1.74 -0.63 26.43
C ASN A 52 1.82 0.28 25.20
N THR A 53 2.43 1.45 25.39
CA THR A 53 2.48 2.59 24.45
C THR A 53 3.89 2.94 24.00
N TYR A 54 4.91 2.09 24.25
CA TYR A 54 6.31 2.42 24.01
C TYR A 54 6.61 2.91 22.59
N VAL A 55 6.04 2.26 21.58
CA VAL A 55 6.22 2.66 20.17
C VAL A 55 5.58 4.02 19.91
N HIS A 56 4.36 4.23 20.43
CA HIS A 56 3.65 5.50 20.29
C HIS A 56 4.45 6.64 20.91
N GLU A 57 4.90 6.47 22.16
CA GLU A 57 5.66 7.48 22.89
C GLU A 57 7.01 7.78 22.22
N PHE A 58 7.74 6.75 21.77
CA PHE A 58 9.00 6.95 21.05
C PHE A 58 8.82 7.78 19.76
N VAL A 59 7.79 7.46 18.97
CA VAL A 59 7.51 8.20 17.72
C VAL A 59 6.95 9.59 18.01
N HIS A 60 6.13 9.70 19.05
CA HIS A 60 5.61 10.95 19.55
C HIS A 60 6.75 11.89 20.01
N ASP A 61 7.79 11.37 20.66
CA ASP A 61 8.94 12.17 21.07
C ASP A 61 9.85 12.52 19.89
N ALA A 62 10.01 11.63 18.92
CA ALA A 62 10.78 11.90 17.71
C ALA A 62 10.16 13.03 16.88
N ARG A 63 8.82 13.13 16.77
CA ARG A 63 8.18 14.26 16.08
C ARG A 63 8.38 15.57 16.83
N HIS A 64 8.40 15.55 18.17
CA HIS A 64 8.72 16.71 18.99
C HIS A 64 10.16 17.17 18.78
N LEU A 65 11.10 16.22 18.71
CA LEU A 65 12.50 16.50 18.39
C LEU A 65 12.66 17.15 17.01
N LEU A 66 11.82 16.78 16.04
CA LEU A 66 11.78 17.38 14.71
C LEU A 66 11.00 18.72 14.66
N GLY A 67 10.52 19.22 15.79
CA GLY A 67 9.85 20.52 15.92
C GLY A 67 8.36 20.52 15.56
N PHE A 68 7.74 19.35 15.41
CA PHE A 68 6.30 19.26 15.15
C PHE A 68 5.49 19.47 16.44
N PRO A 69 4.53 20.41 16.49
CA PRO A 69 3.74 20.66 17.69
C PRO A 69 2.78 19.50 18.02
N CYS A 70 2.49 19.28 19.31
CA CYS A 70 1.37 18.45 19.76
C CYS A 70 0.13 19.30 20.07
N HIS A 71 -1.04 18.65 20.13
CA HIS A 71 -2.27 19.20 20.66
C HIS A 71 -2.49 18.64 22.07
#